data_AF-A0A1W6Z162-F1
#
_entry.id   AF-A0A1W6Z162-F1
#
_cell.length_a   1.000
_cell.length_b   1.000
_cell.length_c   1.000
_cell.angle_alpha   90.00
_cell.angle_beta   90.00
_cell.angle_gamma   90.00
#
_symmetry.space_group_name_H-M   'P 1'
#
loop_
_entity.id
_entity.type
_entity.pdbx_description
1 polymer ?
#
loop_
_entity_poly.entity_id
_entity_poly.type
_entity_poly.pdbx_seq_one_letter_code
_entity_poly.pdbx_strand_id
1 'polypeptide(L)'
;MQTREDIFGALREALVELFEIPQERVVPSAHLYTDLEIDSIDAIDLLDHIKRQTGYKLAAENFRTVRTVQDVVDAVWAQQQALQQREPAE
;
A
#
# COMPACT_ATOMS: atom_id res chain seq x y z
N MET A 1 -3.60 -6.30 15.11
CA MET A 1 -3.02 -6.81 13.85
C MET A 1 -4.05 -6.59 12.77
N GLN A 2 -3.71 -5.82 11.75
CA GLN A 2 -4.55 -5.75 10.55
C GLN A 2 -4.39 -7.07 9.80
N THR A 3 -5.16 -7.31 8.74
CA THR A 3 -4.95 -8.42 7.79
C THR A 3 -4.51 -7.87 6.44
N ARG A 4 -4.01 -8.72 5.54
CA ARG A 4 -3.74 -8.30 4.16
C ARG A 4 -5.00 -7.73 3.48
N GLU A 5 -6.16 -8.28 3.80
CA GLU A 5 -7.46 -7.80 3.32
C GLU A 5 -7.80 -6.42 3.85
N ASP A 6 -7.52 -6.12 5.13
CA ASP A 6 -7.73 -4.80 5.72
C ASP A 6 -6.83 -3.75 5.05
N ILE A 7 -5.55 -4.08 4.82
CA ILE A 7 -4.61 -3.21 4.10
C ILE A 7 -5.06 -3.01 2.64
N PHE A 8 -5.50 -4.08 1.97
CA PHE A 8 -6.03 -3.99 0.61
C PHE A 8 -7.28 -3.12 0.56
N GLY A 9 -8.18 -3.24 1.53
CA GLY A 9 -9.37 -2.40 1.67
C GLY A 9 -9.00 -0.92 1.78
N ALA A 10 -8.10 -0.59 2.70
CA ALA A 10 -7.61 0.78 2.89
C ALA A 10 -6.90 1.32 1.64
N LEU A 11 -6.09 0.48 0.98
CA LEU A 11 -5.42 0.83 -0.27
C LEU A 11 -6.43 1.06 -1.40
N ARG A 12 -7.46 0.23 -1.49
CA ARG A 12 -8.53 0.36 -2.48
C ARG A 12 -9.33 1.63 -2.27
N GLU A 13 -9.71 1.93 -1.04
CA GLU A 13 -10.39 3.18 -0.71
C GLU A 13 -9.52 4.39 -1.03
N ALA A 14 -8.23 4.37 -0.64
CA ALA A 14 -7.30 5.43 -0.99
C ALA A 14 -7.18 5.62 -2.52
N LEU A 15 -7.12 4.53 -3.28
CA LEU A 15 -7.06 4.59 -4.75
C LEU A 15 -8.33 5.20 -5.36
N VAL A 16 -9.49 4.87 -4.80
CA VAL A 16 -10.79 5.39 -5.25
C VAL A 16 -10.96 6.87 -4.85
N GLU A 17 -10.58 7.24 -3.64
CA GLU A 17 -10.79 8.59 -3.10
C GLU A 17 -9.75 9.61 -3.59
N LEU A 18 -8.48 9.22 -3.68
CA LEU A 18 -7.38 10.11 -4.06
C LEU A 18 -7.22 10.24 -5.58
N PHE A 19 -7.43 9.14 -6.30
CA PHE A 19 -7.17 9.06 -7.74
C PHE A 19 -8.44 8.83 -8.57
N GLU A 20 -9.62 8.82 -7.95
CA GLU A 20 -10.91 8.60 -8.61
C GLU A 20 -10.95 7.29 -9.43
N ILE A 21 -10.15 6.30 -9.01
CA ILE A 21 -10.06 5.02 -9.70
C ILE A 21 -11.26 4.15 -9.29
N PRO A 22 -12.00 3.56 -10.23
CA PRO A 22 -13.10 2.67 -9.89
C PRO A 22 -12.56 1.43 -9.16
N GLN A 23 -13.21 1.07 -8.05
CA GLN A 23 -12.88 -0.10 -7.23
C GLN A 23 -12.81 -1.42 -8.03
N GLU A 24 -13.50 -1.49 -9.17
CA GLU A 24 -13.52 -2.63 -10.09
C GLU A 24 -12.18 -2.82 -10.82
N ARG A 25 -11.43 -1.72 -11.06
CA ARG A 25 -10.08 -1.75 -11.63
C ARG A 25 -9.02 -2.07 -10.58
N VAL A 26 -9.28 -1.75 -9.31
CA VAL A 26 -8.35 -2.01 -8.21
C VAL A 26 -8.40 -3.48 -7.82
N VAL A 27 -7.72 -4.32 -8.61
CA VAL A 27 -7.54 -5.75 -8.31
C VAL A 27 -6.11 -6.04 -7.83
N PRO A 28 -5.87 -7.10 -7.06
CA PRO A 28 -4.53 -7.42 -6.56
C PRO A 28 -3.49 -7.59 -7.67
N SER A 29 -3.91 -8.12 -8.82
CA SER A 29 -3.08 -8.27 -10.02
C SER A 29 -2.92 -6.99 -10.84
N ALA A 30 -3.65 -5.90 -10.54
CA ALA A 30 -3.59 -4.67 -11.30
C ALA A 30 -2.22 -4.01 -11.09
N HIS A 31 -1.68 -3.50 -12.18
CA HIS A 31 -0.42 -2.78 -12.17
C HIS A 31 -0.67 -1.30 -11.85
N LEU A 32 0.01 -0.77 -10.84
CA LEU A 32 -0.14 0.62 -10.42
C LEU A 32 0.16 1.57 -11.59
N TYR A 33 1.30 1.37 -12.25
CA TYR A 33 1.76 2.31 -13.29
C TYR A 33 1.05 2.15 -14.64
N THR A 34 0.68 0.92 -15.04
CA THR A 34 0.16 0.66 -16.40
C THR A 34 -1.34 0.43 -16.45
N ASP A 35 -1.94 -0.10 -15.40
CA ASP A 35 -3.38 -0.44 -15.36
C ASP A 35 -4.17 0.64 -14.62
N LEU A 36 -3.60 1.11 -13.51
CA LEU A 36 -4.16 2.17 -12.67
C LEU A 36 -3.62 3.56 -13.02
N GLU A 37 -2.69 3.65 -13.98
CA GLU A 37 -2.13 4.91 -14.51
C GLU A 37 -1.53 5.81 -13.41
N ILE A 38 -1.03 5.22 -12.32
CA ILE A 38 -0.41 5.92 -11.19
C ILE A 38 0.98 6.41 -11.59
N ASP A 39 1.20 7.72 -11.50
CA ASP A 39 2.51 8.32 -11.74
C ASP A 39 3.44 8.23 -10.53
N SER A 40 4.71 8.59 -10.74
CA SER A 40 5.70 8.64 -9.64
C SER A 40 5.37 9.69 -8.57
N ILE A 41 4.54 10.69 -8.89
CA ILE A 41 4.07 11.72 -7.94
C ILE A 41 2.94 11.14 -7.11
N ASP A 42 1.94 10.55 -7.77
CA ASP A 42 0.80 9.87 -7.14
C ASP A 42 1.23 8.78 -6.15
N ALA A 43 2.27 8.02 -6.51
CA ALA A 43 2.92 7.07 -5.62
C ALA A 43 3.32 7.66 -4.26
N ILE A 44 3.76 8.92 -4.22
CA ILE A 44 4.17 9.60 -2.97
C ILE A 44 2.94 9.94 -2.12
N ASP A 45 1.86 10.43 -2.73
CA ASP A 45 0.60 10.71 -2.03
C ASP A 45 -0.04 9.42 -1.49
N LEU A 46 -0.03 8.34 -2.28
CA LEU A 46 -0.50 7.02 -1.86
C LEU A 46 0.29 6.52 -0.64
N LEU A 47 1.63 6.68 -0.65
CA LEU A 47 2.49 6.32 0.47
C LEU A 47 2.18 7.12 1.74
N ASP A 48 1.95 8.42 1.63
CA ASP A 48 1.59 9.25 2.79
C ASP A 48 0.22 8.85 3.35
N HIS A 49 -0.75 8.57 2.48
CA HIS A 49 -2.08 8.12 2.89
C HIS A 49 -2.03 6.75 3.58
N ILE A 50 -1.37 5.75 2.97
CA ILE A 50 -1.21 4.42 3.55
C ILE A 50 -0.52 4.49 4.91
N LYS A 51 0.50 5.34 5.04
CA LYS A 51 1.18 5.56 6.33
C LYS A 51 0.24 6.15 7.37
N ARG A 52 -0.68 7.05 7.01
CA ARG A 52 -1.67 7.61 7.95
C ARG A 52 -2.71 6.57 8.38
N GLN A 53 -3.15 5.73 7.44
CA GLN A 53 -4.15 4.69 7.70
C GLN A 53 -3.58 3.54 8.53
N THR A 54 -2.41 3.03 8.14
CA THR A 54 -1.80 1.84 8.75
C THR A 54 -0.85 2.18 9.90
N GLY A 55 -0.36 3.42 9.97
CA GLY A 55 0.67 3.85 10.92
C GLY A 55 2.10 3.41 10.54
N TYR A 56 2.27 2.62 9.48
CA TYR A 56 3.56 2.06 9.09
C TYR A 56 4.18 2.83 7.91
N LYS A 57 5.46 3.18 8.05
CA LYS A 57 6.22 3.84 6.99
C LYS A 57 6.83 2.80 6.06
N LEU A 58 6.36 2.77 4.82
CA LEU A 58 7.08 2.12 3.72
C LEU A 58 8.28 2.95 3.29
N ALA A 59 9.41 2.28 3.08
CA ALA A 59 10.57 2.91 2.46
C ALA A 59 10.28 3.10 0.96
N ALA A 60 10.76 4.23 0.41
CA ALA A 60 10.64 4.49 -1.02
C ALA A 60 11.32 3.42 -1.87
N GLU A 61 12.33 2.72 -1.32
CA GLU A 61 13.00 1.60 -1.98
C GLU A 61 12.07 0.40 -2.17
N ASN A 62 11.29 0.02 -1.15
CA ASN A 62 10.23 -0.98 -1.27
C ASN A 62 9.17 -0.53 -2.27
N PHE A 63 8.85 0.76 -2.32
CA PHE A 63 7.87 1.27 -3.28
C PHE A 63 8.42 1.32 -4.73
N ARG A 64 9.72 1.26 -4.96
CA ARG A 64 10.25 1.11 -6.33
C ARG A 64 10.17 -0.32 -6.83
N THR A 65 10.16 -1.29 -5.92
CA THR A 65 9.96 -2.69 -6.27
C THR A 65 8.49 -3.04 -6.43
N VAL A 66 7.59 -2.31 -5.77
CA VAL A 66 6.16 -2.52 -5.92
C VAL A 66 5.69 -2.10 -7.31
N ARG A 67 4.98 -3.01 -7.98
CA ARG A 67 4.47 -2.83 -9.34
C ARG A 67 2.97 -3.00 -9.40
N THR A 68 2.43 -3.85 -8.52
CA THR A 68 1.01 -4.18 -8.44
C THR A 68 0.42 -3.82 -7.10
N VAL A 69 -0.91 -3.77 -7.04
CA VAL A 69 -1.65 -3.54 -5.79
C VAL A 69 -1.29 -4.58 -4.74
N GLN A 70 -1.16 -5.86 -5.13
CA GLN A 70 -0.75 -6.93 -4.23
C GLN A 70 0.64 -6.71 -3.63
N ASP A 71 1.58 -6.15 -4.40
CA ASP A 71 2.95 -5.91 -3.94
C ASP A 71 2.97 -4.81 -2.85
N VAL A 72 2.17 -3.76 -3.02
CA VAL A 72 1.99 -2.74 -1.96
C VAL A 72 1.43 -3.38 -0.69
N VAL A 73 0.38 -4.18 -0.80
CA VAL A 73 -0.24 -4.85 0.35
C VAL A 73 0.77 -5.74 1.07
N ASP A 74 1.55 -6.53 0.33
CA ASP A 74 2.54 -7.43 0.94
C ASP A 74 3.70 -6.64 1.56
N ALA A 75 4.12 -5.54 0.94
CA ALA A 75 5.16 -4.67 1.47
C ALA A 75 4.72 -3.97 2.78
N VAL A 76 3.47 -3.49 2.88
CA VAL A 76 2.91 -2.98 4.15
C VAL A 76 2.84 -4.11 5.18
N TRP A 77 2.33 -5.28 4.78
CA TRP A 77 2.16 -6.45 5.65
C TRP A 77 3.47 -6.90 6.28
N ALA A 78 4.50 -7.08 5.44
CA ALA A 78 5.84 -7.44 5.88
C ALA A 78 6.40 -6.40 6.85
N GLN A 79 6.17 -5.12 6.58
CA GLN A 79 6.64 -4.04 7.44
C GLN A 79 5.93 -4.00 8.79
N GLN A 80 4.62 -4.23 8.81
CA GLN A 80 3.85 -4.38 10.04
C GLN A 80 4.42 -5.53 10.90
N GLN A 81 4.69 -6.68 10.29
CA GLN A 81 5.28 -7.81 11.02
C GLN A 81 6.70 -7.52 11.52
N ALA A 82 7.52 -6.87 10.70
CA ALA A 82 8.88 -6.50 11.08
C ALA A 82 8.91 -5.56 12.29
N LEU A 83 8.00 -4.58 12.38
CA LEU A 83 7.93 -3.70 13.56
C LEU A 83 7.45 -4.44 14.80
N GLN A 84 6.46 -5.34 14.67
CA GLN A 84 5.96 -6.15 15.78
C GLN A 84 7.02 -7.13 16.33
N GLN A 85 8.02 -7.52 15.53
CA GLN A 85 9.15 -8.33 15.97
C GLN A 85 10.34 -7.53 16.53
N ARG A 86 10.31 -6.19 16.42
CA ARG A 86 11.37 -5.30 16.91
C ARG A 86 11.07 -4.66 18.27
N GLU A 87 9.99 -5.04 18.91
CA GLU A 87 9.79 -4.84 20.35
C GLU A 87 10.40 -6.05 21.07
N PRO A 88 11.69 -6.05 21.45
CA PRO A 88 12.14 -6.99 22.45
C PRO A 88 11.35 -6.66 23.74
N ALA A 89 10.65 -7.67 24.23
CA ALA A 89 10.20 -7.69 25.61
C ALA A 89 11.40 -7.34 26.51
N GLU A 90 11.16 -6.36 27.38
CA GLU A 90 11.82 -6.05 28.66
C GLU A 90 13.06 -6.86 29.05
#